data_AF-A0A448V8U7-F1
#
_entry.id   AF-A0A448V8U7-F1
#
_cell.length_a   1.000
_cell.length_b   1.000
_cell.length_c   1.000
_cell.angle_alpha   90.00
_cell.angle_beta   90.00
_cell.angle_gamma   90.00
#
_symmetry.space_group_name_H-M   'P 1'
#
loop_
_entity.id
_entity.type
_entity.pdbx_description
1 polymer ?
#
loop_
_entity_poly.entity_id
_entity_poly.type
_entity_poly.pdbx_seq_one_letter_code
_entity_poly.pdbx_strand_id
1 'polypeptide(L)'
;MRILKDLFLKKRKQPMKKEFVATAVGYVPWGDGAAEYFYNLYEYEDGTRECEKFDGGQYYTTPENADFSTKAQVKAWVYGGDVPKSVLNIKPLIDEINREIKKISKNTGKEHVYR
;
A
#
# COMPACT_ATOMS: atom_id res chain seq x y z
N MET A 1 -16.62 8.18 43.38
CA MET A 1 -16.59 7.62 42.00
C MET A 1 -16.05 8.62 40.95
N ARG A 2 -14.84 9.19 41.13
CA ARG A 2 -14.15 9.99 40.09
C ARG A 2 -12.87 9.32 39.59
N ILE A 3 -12.18 8.60 40.49
CA ILE A 3 -10.86 7.99 40.25
C ILE A 3 -10.89 6.87 39.19
N LEU A 4 -11.99 6.11 39.08
CA LEU A 4 -12.14 5.03 38.08
C LEU A 4 -12.36 5.55 36.65
N LYS A 5 -12.95 6.74 36.47
CA LYS A 5 -13.19 7.30 35.13
C LYS A 5 -11.91 7.87 34.51
N ASP A 6 -11.03 8.43 35.34
CA ASP A 6 -9.76 9.02 34.88
C ASP A 6 -8.71 7.97 34.48
N LEU A 7 -8.77 6.75 35.02
CA LEU A 7 -7.85 5.66 34.62
C LEU A 7 -8.19 5.09 33.24
N PHE A 8 -9.48 4.98 32.88
CA PHE A 8 -9.92 4.39 31.63
C PHE A 8 -9.84 5.34 30.43
N LEU A 9 -9.85 6.66 30.65
CA LEU A 9 -9.82 7.68 29.58
C LEU A 9 -8.41 8.20 29.25
N LYS A 10 -7.39 7.89 30.08
CA LYS A 10 -6.00 8.33 29.87
C LYS A 10 -5.11 7.35 29.10
N LYS A 11 -5.60 6.15 28.77
CA LYS A 11 -5.00 5.38 27.68
C LYS A 11 -5.53 5.94 26.36
N ARG A 12 -5.07 7.13 25.96
CA ARG A 12 -4.95 7.41 24.52
C ARG A 12 -4.20 6.20 24.00
N LYS A 13 -4.83 5.37 23.15
CA LYS A 13 -4.09 4.38 22.37
C LYS A 13 -2.90 5.15 21.83
N GLN A 14 -1.68 4.82 22.27
CA GLN A 14 -0.52 5.37 21.59
C GLN A 14 -0.72 5.06 20.10
N PRO A 15 -0.35 5.96 19.18
CA PRO A 15 -0.43 5.64 17.76
C PRO A 15 0.33 4.32 17.57
N MET A 16 -0.41 3.23 17.42
CA MET A 16 0.17 1.92 17.16
C MET A 16 0.88 2.06 15.83
N LYS A 17 2.13 1.60 15.76
CA LYS A 17 2.87 1.69 14.50
C LYS A 17 2.10 0.87 13.47
N LYS A 18 1.74 1.57 12.39
CA LYS A 18 1.10 1.03 11.21
C LYS A 18 2.21 0.75 10.20
N GLU A 19 2.50 -0.52 9.95
CA GLU A 19 3.50 -0.94 8.98
C GLU A 19 2.83 -1.18 7.62
N PHE A 20 3.43 -0.63 6.57
CA PHE A 20 3.01 -0.90 5.20
C PHE A 20 3.54 -2.25 4.75
N VAL A 21 2.65 -3.13 4.30
CA VAL A 21 2.99 -4.48 3.84
C VAL A 21 3.15 -4.50 2.32
N ALA A 22 2.12 -4.09 1.59
CA ALA A 22 2.09 -4.11 0.14
C ALA A 22 0.92 -3.29 -0.43
N THR A 23 0.95 -3.04 -1.73
CA THR A 23 -0.22 -2.57 -2.49
C THR A 23 -0.67 -3.68 -3.43
N ALA A 24 -1.91 -4.15 -3.30
CA ALA A 24 -2.51 -5.09 -4.25
C ALA A 24 -3.35 -4.35 -5.30
N VAL A 25 -3.37 -4.87 -6.53
CA VAL A 25 -4.22 -4.35 -7.63
C VAL A 25 -5.30 -5.36 -7.96
N GLY A 26 -6.51 -4.88 -8.16
CA GLY A 26 -7.60 -5.72 -8.59
C GLY A 26 -8.62 -4.97 -9.40
N TYR A 27 -9.47 -5.73 -10.07
CA TYR A 27 -10.51 -5.19 -10.92
C TYR A 27 -11.89 -5.57 -10.38
N VAL A 28 -12.88 -4.75 -10.68
CA VAL A 28 -14.30 -5.06 -10.48
C VAL A 28 -15.00 -4.84 -11.81
N PRO A 29 -15.84 -5.78 -12.27
CA PRO A 29 -16.56 -5.63 -13.53
C PRO A 29 -17.52 -4.43 -13.47
N TRP A 30 -17.56 -3.66 -14.55
CA TRP A 30 -18.45 -2.51 -14.71
C TRP A 30 -18.93 -2.40 -16.16
N GLY A 31 -20.16 -2.86 -16.43
CA GLY A 31 -20.66 -3.06 -17.80
C GLY A 31 -19.83 -4.11 -18.54
N ASP A 32 -19.43 -3.79 -19.77
CA ASP A 32 -18.47 -4.59 -20.58
C ASP A 32 -17.01 -4.34 -20.17
N GLY A 33 -16.81 -3.36 -19.29
CA GLY A 33 -15.53 -2.87 -18.83
C GLY A 33 -15.15 -3.34 -17.43
N ALA A 34 -14.13 -2.70 -16.87
CA ALA A 34 -13.67 -2.95 -15.52
C ALA A 34 -13.18 -1.66 -14.84
N ALA A 35 -13.43 -1.56 -13.53
CA ALA A 35 -12.84 -0.55 -12.67
C ALA A 35 -11.68 -1.15 -11.89
N GLU A 36 -10.52 -0.53 -11.98
CA GLU A 36 -9.32 -0.89 -11.23
C GLU A 36 -9.35 -0.26 -9.84
N TYR A 37 -8.83 -1.00 -8.88
CA TYR A 37 -8.69 -0.55 -7.50
C TYR A 37 -7.34 -0.99 -6.95
N PHE A 38 -6.76 -0.10 -6.15
CA PHE A 38 -5.54 -0.35 -5.38
C PHE A 38 -5.91 -0.57 -3.92
N TYR A 39 -5.28 -1.55 -3.29
CA TYR A 39 -5.50 -1.90 -1.89
C TYR A 39 -4.17 -1.84 -1.16
N ASN A 40 -3.93 -0.77 -0.40
CA ASN A 40 -2.78 -0.72 0.49
C ASN A 40 -3.06 -1.56 1.72
N LEU A 41 -2.16 -2.49 2.02
CA LEU A 41 -2.25 -3.45 3.10
C LEU A 41 -1.35 -2.98 4.23
N TYR A 42 -1.92 -2.87 5.44
CA TYR A 42 -1.19 -2.44 6.62
C TYR A 42 -1.39 -3.40 7.78
N GLU A 43 -0.30 -3.68 8.49
CA GLU A 43 -0.29 -4.50 9.70
C GLU A 43 0.15 -3.65 10.89
N TYR A 44 -0.55 -3.82 12.01
CA TYR A 44 -0.25 -3.17 13.26
C TYR A 44 0.62 -4.07 14.14
N GLU A 45 1.30 -3.47 15.13
CA GLU A 45 2.13 -4.22 16.09
C GLU A 45 1.39 -5.34 16.85
N ASP A 46 0.07 -5.24 17.00
CA ASP A 46 -0.76 -6.26 17.66
C ASP A 46 -1.25 -7.37 16.70
N GLY A 47 -0.80 -7.36 15.45
CA GLY A 47 -1.21 -8.31 14.41
C GLY A 47 -2.56 -7.98 13.77
N THR A 48 -3.23 -6.88 14.17
CA THR A 48 -4.41 -6.39 13.46
C THR A 48 -4.00 -5.97 12.05
N ARG A 49 -4.85 -6.27 11.07
CA ARG A 49 -4.64 -5.91 9.67
C ARG A 49 -5.75 -5.02 9.17
N GLU A 50 -5.40 -4.07 8.32
CA GLU A 50 -6.36 -3.21 7.65
C GLU A 50 -5.96 -2.96 6.21
N CYS A 51 -6.94 -2.61 5.38
CA CYS A 51 -6.70 -2.19 4.02
C CYS A 51 -7.31 -0.81 3.74
N GLU A 52 -6.57 0.03 3.00
CA GLU A 52 -7.09 1.25 2.40
C GLU A 52 -7.31 1.02 0.90
N LYS A 53 -8.51 1.32 0.43
CA LYS A 53 -8.90 1.16 -0.97
C LYS A 53 -8.83 2.50 -1.68
N PHE A 54 -8.21 2.52 -2.85
CA PHE A 54 -8.12 3.67 -3.75
C PHE A 54 -8.69 3.32 -5.12
N ASP A 55 -9.32 4.29 -5.75
CA ASP A 55 -9.84 4.15 -7.11
C ASP A 55 -8.70 4.32 -8.11
N GLY A 56 -8.64 3.43 -9.10
CA GLY A 56 -7.68 3.44 -10.19
C GLY A 56 -8.33 3.87 -11.51
N GLY A 57 -7.90 3.22 -12.61
CA GLY A 57 -8.48 3.42 -13.92
C GLY A 57 -9.91 2.84 -14.08
N GLN A 58 -10.69 3.44 -14.97
CA GLN A 58 -11.92 2.84 -15.50
C GLN A 58 -11.69 2.51 -16.96
N TYR A 59 -11.97 1.26 -17.34
CA TYR A 59 -11.74 0.74 -18.68
C TYR A 59 -13.08 0.36 -19.30
N TYR A 60 -13.35 0.83 -20.52
CA TYR A 60 -14.54 0.45 -21.28
C TYR A 60 -14.51 -1.01 -21.75
N THR A 61 -13.32 -1.59 -21.86
CA THR A 61 -13.09 -3.01 -22.15
C THR A 61 -12.30 -3.61 -21.01
N THR A 62 -12.69 -4.80 -20.55
CA THR A 62 -11.96 -5.53 -19.50
C THR A 62 -10.51 -5.81 -19.94
N PRO A 63 -9.50 -5.42 -19.14
CA PRO A 63 -8.11 -5.77 -19.41
C PRO A 63 -7.90 -7.30 -19.43
N GLU A 64 -7.07 -7.80 -20.33
CA GLU A 64 -6.83 -9.25 -20.53
C GLU A 64 -6.30 -9.94 -19.26
N ASN A 65 -5.51 -9.22 -18.45
CA ASN A 65 -4.93 -9.71 -17.20
C ASN A 65 -5.69 -9.23 -15.94
N ALA A 66 -6.97 -8.87 -16.07
CA ALA A 66 -7.76 -8.38 -14.96
C ALA A 66 -7.98 -9.47 -13.89
N ASP A 67 -7.38 -9.30 -12.71
CA ASP A 67 -7.67 -10.14 -11.54
C ASP A 67 -8.88 -9.60 -10.77
N PHE A 68 -10.01 -10.29 -10.93
CA PHE A 68 -11.26 -10.00 -10.21
C PHE A 68 -11.32 -10.62 -8.81
N SER A 69 -10.37 -11.49 -8.47
CA SER A 69 -10.33 -12.18 -7.19
C SER A 69 -9.62 -11.39 -6.09
N THR A 70 -8.83 -10.37 -6.46
CA THR A 70 -8.05 -9.55 -5.51
C THR A 70 -8.90 -9.02 -4.35
N LYS A 71 -10.11 -8.54 -4.62
CA LYS A 71 -11.00 -8.01 -3.56
C LYS A 71 -11.31 -9.06 -2.49
N ALA A 72 -11.52 -10.32 -2.91
CA ALA A 72 -11.74 -11.42 -1.98
C ALA A 72 -10.45 -11.80 -1.24
N GLN A 73 -9.32 -11.83 -1.94
CA GLN A 73 -8.00 -12.09 -1.33
C GLN A 73 -7.64 -11.03 -0.27
N VAL A 74 -7.86 -9.73 -0.55
CA VAL A 74 -7.66 -8.64 0.41
C VAL A 74 -8.54 -8.82 1.64
N LYS A 75 -9.82 -9.18 1.45
CA LYS A 75 -10.71 -9.45 2.58
C LYS A 75 -10.21 -10.65 3.41
N ALA A 76 -9.76 -11.73 2.76
CA ALA A 76 -9.20 -12.88 3.46
C ALA A 76 -7.93 -12.51 4.24
N TRP A 77 -7.05 -11.70 3.65
CA TRP A 77 -5.82 -11.23 4.28
C TRP A 77 -6.08 -10.42 5.57
N VAL A 78 -7.08 -9.52 5.56
CA VAL A 78 -7.53 -8.77 6.75
C VAL A 78 -7.93 -9.71 7.90
N TYR A 79 -8.44 -10.90 7.59
CA TYR A 79 -8.82 -11.93 8.57
C TYR A 79 -7.74 -13.00 8.81
N GLY A 80 -6.47 -12.72 8.48
CA GLY A 80 -5.34 -13.60 8.76
C GLY A 80 -4.94 -14.54 7.62
N GLY A 81 -5.55 -14.41 6.44
CA GLY A 81 -5.13 -15.12 5.23
C GLY A 81 -3.80 -14.63 4.64
N ASP A 82 -3.39 -15.25 3.54
CA ASP A 82 -2.17 -14.90 2.82
C ASP A 82 -2.27 -13.56 2.09
N VAL A 83 -1.11 -12.94 1.84
CA VAL A 83 -1.02 -11.72 1.04
C VAL A 83 -1.56 -11.98 -0.37
N PRO A 84 -2.36 -11.07 -0.97
CA PRO A 84 -2.86 -11.23 -2.33
C PRO A 84 -1.76 -11.47 -3.36
N LYS A 85 -2.07 -12.24 -4.41
CA LYS A 85 -1.10 -12.54 -5.47
C LYS A 85 -0.76 -11.33 -6.35
N SER A 86 -1.74 -10.46 -6.56
CA SER A 86 -1.66 -9.29 -7.43
C SER A 86 -1.01 -8.08 -6.75
N VAL A 87 0.08 -8.30 -6.01
CA VAL A 87 0.82 -7.21 -5.36
C VAL A 87 1.70 -6.48 -6.36
N LEU A 88 1.66 -5.15 -6.32
CA LEU A 88 2.59 -4.28 -7.02
C LEU A 88 3.99 -4.49 -6.47
N ASN A 89 4.82 -5.16 -7.25
CA ASN A 89 6.26 -5.21 -6.99
C ASN A 89 6.93 -3.93 -7.50
N ILE A 90 6.93 -2.87 -6.69
CA ILE A 90 7.57 -1.58 -7.01
C ILE A 90 9.08 -1.57 -6.75
N LYS A 91 9.65 -2.64 -6.17
CA LYS A 91 11.06 -2.72 -5.82
C LYS A 91 12.00 -2.44 -7.01
N PRO A 92 11.78 -3.01 -8.22
CA PRO A 92 12.63 -2.72 -9.37
C PRO A 92 12.61 -1.23 -9.74
N LEU A 93 11.44 -0.58 -9.67
CA LEU A 93 11.30 0.84 -9.97
C LEU A 93 11.98 1.72 -8.91
N ILE A 94 11.84 1.39 -7.63
CA ILE A 94 12.54 2.09 -6.54
C ILE A 94 14.05 1.94 -6.71
N ASP A 95 14.53 0.73 -7.00
CA ASP A 95 15.96 0.46 -7.21
C ASP A 95 16.51 1.24 -8.41
N GLU A 96 15.73 1.35 -9.48
CA GLU A 96 16.05 2.16 -10.67
C GLU A 96 16.13 3.66 -10.33
N ILE A 97 15.09 4.22 -9.72
CA ILE A 97 15.06 5.64 -9.31
C ILE A 97 16.22 5.95 -8.37
N ASN A 98 16.49 5.10 -7.38
CA ASN A 98 17.60 5.29 -6.45
C ASN A 98 18.97 5.26 -7.16
N ARG A 99 19.13 4.43 -8.20
CA ARG A 99 20.35 4.42 -9.03
C ARG A 99 20.49 5.72 -9.80
N GLU A 100 19.40 6.27 -10.35
CA GLU A 100 19.42 7.55 -11.07
C GLU A 100 19.75 8.72 -10.15
N ILE A 101 19.09 8.81 -8.99
CA ILE A 101 19.39 9.81 -7.96
C ILE A 101 20.88 9.77 -7.59
N LYS A 102 21.45 8.56 -7.42
CA LYS A 102 22.87 8.38 -7.11
C LYS A 102 23.82 8.79 -8.26
N LYS A 103 23.40 8.68 -9.51
CA LYS A 103 24.18 9.16 -10.67
C LYS A 103 24.18 10.70 -10.71
N ILE A 104 23.00 11.30 -10.54
CA ILE A 104 22.85 12.77 -10.55
C ILE A 104 23.66 13.39 -9.41
N SER A 105 23.53 12.88 -8.18
CA SER A 105 24.24 13.42 -7.02
C SER A 105 25.76 13.34 -7.10
N LYS A 106 26.31 12.36 -7.83
CA LYS A 106 27.75 12.26 -8.11
C LYS A 106 28.24 13.27 -9.14
N ASN A 107 27.38 13.73 -10.05
CA ASN A 107 27.73 14.70 -11.08
C ASN A 107 27.67 16.14 -10.55
N THR A 108 26.69 16.46 -9.70
CA THR A 108 26.58 17.78 -9.06
C THR A 108 27.77 18.09 -8.14
N GLY A 109 28.35 17.07 -7.51
CA GLY A 109 29.57 17.22 -6.70
C GLY A 109 30.86 17.50 -7.48
N LYS A 110 30.84 17.42 -8.82
CA LYS A 110 32.01 17.68 -9.68
C LYS A 110 32.03 19.06 -10.32
N GLU A 111 30.90 19.76 -10.38
CA GLU A 111 30.82 21.11 -10.96
C GLU A 111 31.43 22.19 -10.03
N HIS A 112 31.59 21.92 -8.74
CA HIS A 112 32.25 22.84 -7.80
C HIS A 112 33.76 22.61 -7.61
N VAL A 113 34.39 21.76 -8.43
CA VAL A 113 35.84 21.48 -8.38
C VAL A 113 36.55 21.94 -9.65
N TYR A 114 36.20 23.12 -10.19
CA TYR A 114 37.12 23.86 -11.04
C TYR A 114 37.02 25.35 -10.67
N ARG A 115 38.11 25.81 -10.03
CA ARG A 115 38.51 27.21 -9.89
C ARG A 115 38.69 27.86 -11.26
#